data_AF-A0A2D2LXV2-F1
#
_entry.id   AF-A0A2D2LXV2-F1
#
_cell.length_a   1.000
_cell.length_b   1.000
_cell.length_c   1.000
_cell.angle_alpha   90.00
_cell.angle_beta   90.00
_cell.angle_gamma   90.00
#
_symmetry.space_group_name_H-M   'P 1'
#
loop_
_entity.id
_entity.type
_entity.pdbx_description
1 polymer ?
#
loop_
_entity_poly.entity_id
_entity_poly.type
_entity_poly.pdbx_seq_one_letter_code
_entity_poly.pdbx_strand_id
1 'polypeptide(L)'
;MTRVWHYRGKRPRVVRQQQFISTYLYGAVCPTTGQCVGLVMPYANGECMKRHLQAISQAVPKGRHAVVVMDGAVWHKERYNLPNLTILKLPPYSPELNPIEQVWQYIKQHWLSNRCFESYETIVDAACQAWCNFAKQVDTIKSLTARKWAIL
;
A
#
# COMPACT_ATOMS: atom_id res chain seq x y z
N MET A 1 17.09 5.68 -10.56
CA MET A 1 18.20 5.57 -11.52
C MET A 1 18.49 4.09 -11.74
N THR A 2 18.52 3.61 -12.99
CA THR A 2 18.89 2.22 -13.28
C THR A 2 20.41 2.11 -13.33
N ARG A 3 21.00 1.26 -12.49
CA ARG A 3 22.43 0.95 -12.54
C ARG A 3 22.66 -0.11 -13.60
N VAL A 4 23.57 0.13 -14.54
CA VAL A 4 23.94 -0.81 -15.61
C VAL A 4 25.45 -0.82 -15.78
N TRP A 5 26.03 -2.00 -16.01
CA TRP A 5 27.41 -2.13 -16.43
C TRP A 5 27.55 -1.75 -17.90
N HIS A 6 28.56 -0.95 -18.24
CA HIS A 6 28.83 -0.53 -19.60
C HIS A 6 30.31 -0.21 -19.81
N TYR A 7 30.75 -0.21 -21.07
CA TYR A 7 32.14 0.11 -21.41
C TYR A 7 32.52 1.52 -20.98
N ARG A 8 33.72 1.65 -20.41
CA ARG A 8 34.30 2.94 -20.01
C ARG A 8 34.43 3.88 -21.22
N GLY A 9 34.07 5.14 -21.04
CA GLY A 9 34.12 6.16 -22.11
C GLY A 9 32.93 6.14 -23.08
N LYS A 10 31.97 5.22 -22.92
CA LYS A 10 30.75 5.17 -23.74
C LYS A 10 29.52 5.49 -22.90
N ARG A 11 28.55 6.19 -23.49
CA ARG A 11 27.27 6.52 -22.85
C ARG A 11 26.27 5.39 -23.08
N PRO A 12 25.86 4.64 -22.04
CA PRO A 12 24.85 3.60 -22.21
C PRO A 12 23.51 4.22 -22.64
N ARG A 13 22.86 3.59 -23.62
CA ARG A 13 21.45 3.84 -23.97
C ARG A 13 20.64 2.69 -23.41
N VAL A 14 19.74 2.97 -22.48
CA VAL A 14 18.84 1.98 -21.89
C VAL A 14 17.43 2.32 -22.36
N VAL A 15 16.78 1.36 -23.01
CA VAL A 15 15.35 1.49 -23.34
C VAL A 15 14.57 1.40 -22.03
N ARG A 16 13.82 2.45 -21.71
CA ARG A 16 12.89 2.44 -20.58
C ARG A 16 11.53 2.04 -21.12
N GLN A 17 11.10 0.82 -20.80
CA GLN A 17 9.74 0.39 -21.11
C GLN A 17 8.75 1.26 -20.33
N GLN A 18 7.88 1.97 -21.04
CA GLN A 18 6.86 2.85 -20.44
C GLN A 18 5.48 2.20 -20.39
N GLN A 19 5.26 1.14 -21.17
CA GLN A 19 4.02 0.39 -21.17
C GLN A 19 4.16 -0.82 -20.25
N PHE A 20 3.36 -0.84 -19.20
CA PHE A 20 3.29 -1.93 -18.26
C PHE A 20 1.83 -2.31 -18.02
N ILE A 21 1.61 -3.60 -17.83
CA ILE A 21 0.39 -4.12 -17.23
C ILE A 21 0.59 -4.04 -15.72
N SER A 22 -0.41 -3.55 -14.98
CA SER A 22 -0.31 -3.39 -13.52
C SER A 22 -1.65 -3.58 -12.84
N THR A 23 -1.60 -3.88 -11.54
CA THR A 23 -2.73 -3.85 -10.62
C THR A 23 -2.41 -2.93 -9.44
N TYR A 24 -3.41 -2.58 -8.64
CA TYR A 24 -3.25 -1.72 -7.47
C TYR A 24 -3.51 -2.50 -6.18
N LEU A 25 -2.54 -2.49 -5.28
CA LEU A 25 -2.70 -3.01 -3.93
C LEU A 25 -3.11 -1.86 -3.01
N TYR A 26 -4.33 -1.92 -2.51
CA TYR A 26 -4.83 -1.08 -1.44
C TYR A 26 -4.56 -1.79 -0.12
N GLY A 27 -4.05 -1.07 0.89
CA GLY A 27 -3.86 -1.65 2.20
C GLY A 27 -3.92 -0.64 3.33
N ALA A 28 -4.37 -1.14 4.47
CA ALA A 28 -4.42 -0.44 5.74
C ALA A 28 -3.89 -1.35 6.84
N VAL A 29 -3.21 -0.75 7.81
CA VAL A 29 -2.53 -1.44 8.91
C VAL A 29 -2.80 -0.69 10.21
N CYS A 30 -3.01 -1.42 11.29
CA CYS A 30 -3.14 -0.86 12.63
C CYS A 30 -1.80 -0.99 13.37
N PRO A 31 -1.11 0.11 13.73
CA PRO A 31 0.18 0.05 14.40
C PRO A 31 0.16 -0.63 15.77
N THR A 32 -0.96 -0.52 16.50
CA THR A 32 -1.09 -1.08 17.85
C THR A 32 -1.36 -2.58 17.83
N THR A 33 -2.30 -3.03 17.00
CA THR A 33 -2.74 -4.44 16.99
C THR A 33 -1.97 -5.29 15.98
N GLY A 34 -1.37 -4.67 14.95
CA GLY A 34 -0.79 -5.35 13.80
C GLY A 34 -1.84 -5.95 12.86
N GLN A 35 -3.13 -5.68 13.07
CA GLN A 35 -4.18 -6.07 12.13
C GLN A 35 -4.06 -5.28 10.83
N CYS A 36 -4.38 -5.91 9.72
CA CYS A 36 -4.30 -5.27 8.40
C CYS A 36 -5.43 -5.73 7.49
N VAL A 37 -5.81 -4.86 6.55
CA VAL A 37 -6.79 -5.12 5.49
C VAL A 37 -6.14 -4.75 4.18
N GLY A 38 -6.25 -5.60 3.16
CA GLY A 38 -5.74 -5.29 1.83
C GLY A 38 -6.60 -5.88 0.74
N LEU A 39 -6.68 -5.16 -0.39
CA LEU A 39 -7.43 -5.51 -1.58
C LEU A 39 -6.59 -5.24 -2.81
N VAL A 40 -6.50 -6.21 -3.71
CA VAL A 40 -5.89 -6.03 -5.04
C VAL A 40 -7.00 -5.73 -6.04
N MET A 41 -6.92 -4.57 -6.70
CA MET A 41 -7.96 -4.08 -7.60
C MET A 41 -7.34 -3.48 -8.88
N PRO A 42 -8.04 -3.57 -10.03
CA PRO A 42 -7.50 -3.16 -11.33
C PRO A 42 -7.29 -1.65 -11.49
N TYR A 43 -7.95 -0.80 -10.68
CA TYR A 43 -7.97 0.65 -10.88
C TYR A 43 -7.67 1.43 -9.61
N ALA A 44 -7.02 2.60 -9.77
CA ALA A 44 -6.82 3.60 -8.75
C ALA A 44 -7.92 4.67 -8.79
N ASN A 45 -9.12 4.38 -8.26
CA ASN A 45 -10.27 5.29 -8.33
C ASN A 45 -11.12 5.31 -7.05
N GLY A 46 -12.11 6.22 -7.01
CA GLY A 46 -13.02 6.41 -5.86
C GLY A 46 -13.82 5.14 -5.52
N GLU A 47 -14.32 4.41 -6.53
CA GLU A 47 -15.04 3.14 -6.31
C GLU A 47 -14.18 2.08 -5.62
N CYS A 48 -12.92 1.93 -6.02
CA CYS A 48 -11.97 1.02 -5.38
C CYS A 48 -11.63 1.50 -3.96
N MET A 49 -11.46 2.80 -3.74
CA MET A 49 -11.25 3.37 -2.41
C MET A 49 -12.45 3.13 -1.48
N LYS A 50 -13.68 3.30 -1.98
CA LYS A 50 -14.92 2.99 -1.25
C LYS A 50 -14.97 1.54 -0.78
N ARG A 51 -14.63 0.59 -1.67
CA ARG A 51 -14.57 -0.85 -1.33
C ARG A 51 -13.52 -1.13 -0.25
N HIS A 52 -12.36 -0.48 -0.35
CA HIS A 52 -11.32 -0.61 0.67
C HIS A 52 -11.78 -0.08 2.04
N LEU A 53 -12.42 1.09 2.09
CA LEU A 53 -12.97 1.65 3.33
C LEU A 53 -14.11 0.80 3.91
N GLN A 54 -14.94 0.19 3.07
CA GLN A 54 -15.95 -0.78 3.52
C GLN A 54 -15.29 -2.01 4.15
N ALA A 55 -14.24 -2.56 3.54
CA ALA A 55 -13.50 -3.69 4.11
C ALA A 55 -12.83 -3.33 5.44
N ILE A 56 -12.26 -2.13 5.56
CA ILE A 56 -11.72 -1.62 6.83
C ILE A 56 -12.84 -1.52 7.87
N SER A 57 -13.97 -0.88 7.54
CA SER A 57 -15.13 -0.73 8.42
C SER A 57 -15.64 -2.08 8.94
N GLN A 58 -15.68 -3.12 8.11
CA GLN A 58 -16.07 -4.48 8.50
C GLN A 58 -15.05 -5.15 9.40
N ALA A 59 -13.75 -4.87 9.22
CA ALA A 59 -12.68 -5.42 10.04
C ALA A 59 -12.55 -4.72 11.42
N VAL A 60 -13.12 -3.53 11.60
CA VAL A 60 -13.15 -2.85 12.89
C VAL A 60 -14.03 -3.65 13.88
N PRO A 61 -13.49 -4.06 15.04
CA PRO A 61 -14.27 -4.80 16.03
C PRO A 61 -15.50 -4.02 16.49
N LYS A 62 -16.60 -4.73 16.76
CA LYS A 62 -17.85 -4.14 17.26
C LYS A 62 -17.60 -3.30 18.51
N GLY A 63 -18.17 -2.10 18.55
CA GLY A 63 -17.99 -1.15 19.66
C GLY A 63 -16.68 -0.35 19.60
N ARG A 64 -15.86 -0.49 18.55
CA ARG A 64 -14.69 0.34 18.31
C ARG A 64 -14.91 1.29 17.13
N HIS A 65 -14.11 2.36 17.14
CA HIS A 65 -14.04 3.36 16.10
C HIS A 65 -12.61 3.43 15.57
N ALA A 66 -12.42 3.46 14.25
CA ALA A 66 -11.09 3.56 13.65
C ALA A 66 -10.86 4.93 13.02
N VAL A 67 -9.69 5.50 13.28
CA VAL A 67 -9.20 6.69 12.58
C VAL A 67 -8.31 6.22 11.43
N VAL A 68 -8.77 6.43 10.19
CA VAL A 68 -8.05 6.07 8.97
C VAL A 68 -7.22 7.27 8.52
N VAL A 69 -5.91 7.13 8.63
CA VAL A 69 -4.95 8.15 8.16
C VAL A 69 -4.64 7.89 6.70
N MET A 70 -4.82 8.90 5.84
CA MET A 70 -4.51 8.80 4.41
C MET A 70 -3.97 10.12 3.84
N ASP A 71 -3.26 10.04 2.71
CA ASP A 71 -2.73 11.21 2.02
C ASP A 71 -3.80 11.91 1.15
N GLY A 72 -3.38 12.95 0.43
CA GLY A 72 -4.22 13.77 -0.44
C GLY A 72 -4.43 13.24 -1.87
N ALA A 73 -4.24 11.94 -2.14
CA ALA A 73 -4.43 11.39 -3.49
C ALA A 73 -5.81 11.71 -4.08
N VAL A 74 -5.91 11.80 -5.41
CA VAL A 74 -7.15 12.22 -6.10
C VAL A 74 -8.35 11.34 -5.72
N TRP A 75 -8.13 10.03 -5.60
CA TRP A 75 -9.15 9.06 -5.20
C TRP A 75 -9.44 9.04 -3.68
N HIS A 76 -8.76 9.86 -2.85
CA HIS A 76 -9.08 10.08 -1.43
C HIS A 76 -9.94 11.35 -1.19
N LYS A 77 -10.39 12.02 -2.26
CA LYS A 77 -11.11 13.30 -2.14
C LYS A 77 -12.57 13.14 -1.71
N GLU A 78 -13.21 12.03 -2.09
CA GLU A 78 -14.59 11.75 -1.74
C GLU A 78 -14.77 11.53 -0.22
N ARG A 79 -15.91 11.99 0.29
CA ARG A 79 -16.31 11.73 1.68
C ARG A 79 -17.20 10.50 1.70
N TYR A 80 -16.79 9.49 2.44
CA TYR A 80 -17.58 8.28 2.65
C TYR A 80 -18.19 8.33 4.05
N ASN A 81 -19.52 8.19 4.13
CA ASN A 81 -20.22 8.18 5.41
C ASN A 81 -20.24 6.76 5.99
N LEU A 82 -19.18 6.41 6.73
CA LEU A 82 -19.07 5.14 7.46
C LEU A 82 -19.05 5.46 8.96
N PRO A 83 -20.07 5.02 9.73
CA PRO A 83 -20.30 5.54 11.09
C PRO A 83 -19.20 5.15 12.09
N ASN A 84 -18.43 4.10 11.83
CA ASN A 84 -17.35 3.61 12.68
C ASN A 84 -15.94 4.02 12.20
N LEU A 85 -15.86 4.88 11.18
CA LEU A 85 -14.58 5.38 10.65
C LEU A 85 -14.53 6.92 10.66
N THR A 86 -13.39 7.46 11.04
CA THR A 86 -13.05 8.87 10.79
C THR A 86 -11.83 8.94 9.89
N ILE A 87 -11.91 9.74 8.82
CA ILE A 87 -10.77 9.96 7.92
C ILE A 87 -9.95 11.14 8.44
N LEU A 88 -8.66 10.92 8.68
CA LEU A 88 -7.67 11.94 8.97
C LEU A 88 -6.75 12.13 7.75
N LYS A 89 -6.75 13.33 7.17
CA LYS A 89 -5.89 13.64 6.02
C LYS A 89 -4.55 14.19 6.47
N LEU A 90 -3.47 13.64 5.91
CA LEU A 90 -2.13 14.17 6.11
C LEU A 90 -1.94 15.49 5.36
N PRO A 91 -1.05 16.38 5.84
CA PRO A 91 -0.62 17.54 5.08
C PRO A 91 -0.07 17.14 3.70
N PRO A 92 -0.26 17.98 2.67
CA PRO A 92 0.32 17.73 1.35
C PRO A 92 1.84 17.56 1.44
N TYR A 93 2.39 16.67 0.61
CA TYR A 93 3.84 16.43 0.47
C TYR A 93 4.55 15.95 1.75
N SER A 94 3.84 15.26 2.66
CA SER A 94 4.42 14.68 3.88
C SER A 94 4.43 13.14 3.90
N PRO A 95 5.07 12.45 2.93
CA PRO A 95 5.13 10.99 2.91
C PRO A 95 5.83 10.37 4.13
N GLU A 96 6.75 11.09 4.77
CA GLU A 96 7.44 10.67 6.00
C GLU A 96 6.49 10.45 7.18
N LEU A 97 5.34 11.13 7.16
CA LEU A 97 4.28 10.95 8.16
C LEU A 97 3.42 9.73 7.90
N ASN A 98 3.46 9.14 6.70
CA ASN A 98 2.63 8.01 6.34
C ASN A 98 3.37 6.67 6.56
N PRO A 99 3.13 5.94 7.67
CA PRO A 99 3.84 4.70 7.97
C PRO A 99 3.64 3.60 6.92
N ILE A 100 2.55 3.66 6.13
CA ILE A 100 2.28 2.67 5.08
C ILE A 100 3.36 2.67 3.98
N GLU A 101 4.11 3.76 3.79
CA GLU A 101 5.21 3.82 2.82
C GLU A 101 6.33 2.83 3.18
N GLN A 102 6.59 2.60 4.47
CA GLN A 102 7.55 1.59 4.92
C GLN A 102 7.03 0.17 4.64
N VAL A 103 5.73 -0.06 4.79
CA VAL A 103 5.08 -1.33 4.43
C VAL A 103 5.24 -1.60 2.93
N TRP A 104 5.02 -0.59 2.08
CA TRP A 104 5.23 -0.74 0.64
C TRP A 104 6.66 -1.04 0.27
N GLN A 105 7.63 -0.38 0.90
CA GLN A 105 9.04 -0.69 0.69
C GLN A 105 9.37 -2.13 1.11
N TYR A 106 8.91 -2.55 2.28
CA TYR A 106 9.11 -3.89 2.80
C TYR A 106 8.54 -4.96 1.85
N ILE A 107 7.27 -4.83 1.46
CA ILE A 107 6.61 -5.78 0.56
C ILE A 107 7.33 -5.86 -0.78
N LYS A 108 7.72 -4.71 -1.35
CA LYS A 108 8.46 -4.66 -2.61
C LYS A 108 9.79 -5.39 -2.51
N GLN A 109 10.56 -5.17 -1.45
CA GLN A 109 11.89 -5.77 -1.29
C GLN A 109 11.82 -7.29 -1.09
N HIS A 110 10.78 -7.80 -0.41
CA HIS A 110 10.71 -9.22 -0.04
C HIS A 110 10.03 -10.10 -1.09
N TRP A 111 9.03 -9.58 -1.84
CA TRP A 111 8.19 -10.44 -2.68
C TRP A 111 7.95 -9.98 -4.12
N LEU A 112 8.06 -8.68 -4.41
CA LEU A 112 7.59 -8.12 -5.70
C LEU A 112 8.72 -7.58 -6.59
N SER A 113 9.89 -7.29 -6.05
CA SER A 113 11.01 -6.73 -6.82
C SER A 113 11.75 -7.79 -7.61
N ASN A 114 12.33 -7.40 -8.75
CA ASN A 114 13.15 -8.27 -9.63
C ASN A 114 12.42 -9.54 -10.13
N ARG A 115 11.12 -9.40 -10.43
CA ARG A 115 10.30 -10.49 -11.01
C ARG A 115 9.78 -10.10 -12.38
N CYS A 116 9.67 -11.10 -13.25
CA CYS A 116 8.94 -11.01 -14.51
C CYS A 116 7.62 -11.78 -14.36
N PHE A 117 6.55 -11.22 -14.88
CA PHE A 117 5.20 -11.78 -14.82
C PHE A 117 4.75 -12.13 -16.24
N GLU A 118 4.13 -13.29 -16.40
CA GLU A 118 3.71 -13.81 -17.69
C GLU A 118 2.35 -13.21 -18.13
N SER A 119 1.48 -12.88 -17.17
CA SER A 119 0.15 -12.34 -17.43
C SER A 119 -0.33 -11.39 -16.33
N TYR A 120 -1.45 -10.70 -16.57
CA TYR A 120 -2.10 -9.86 -15.56
C TYR A 120 -2.49 -10.64 -14.31
N GLU A 121 -3.00 -11.86 -14.48
CA GLU A 121 -3.43 -12.76 -13.40
C GLU A 121 -2.23 -13.10 -12.50
N THR A 122 -1.07 -13.39 -13.09
CA THR A 122 0.15 -13.65 -12.30
C THR A 122 0.63 -12.44 -11.49
N ILE A 123 0.34 -11.20 -11.95
CA ILE A 123 0.62 -9.97 -11.21
C ILE A 123 -0.34 -9.86 -10.01
N VAL A 124 -1.63 -10.11 -10.23
CA VAL A 124 -2.65 -10.08 -9.18
C VAL A 124 -2.34 -11.13 -8.11
N ASP A 125 -2.05 -12.37 -8.51
CA ASP A 125 -1.72 -13.46 -7.60
C ASP A 125 -0.47 -13.14 -6.77
N ALA A 126 0.57 -12.58 -7.40
CA ALA A 126 1.78 -12.18 -6.69
C ALA A 126 1.51 -11.07 -5.67
N ALA A 127 0.70 -10.06 -6.01
CA ALA A 127 0.31 -8.99 -5.10
C ALA A 127 -0.52 -9.54 -3.92
N CYS A 128 -1.49 -10.41 -4.19
CA CYS A 128 -2.29 -11.09 -3.17
C CYS A 128 -1.42 -11.93 -2.23
N GLN A 129 -0.55 -12.78 -2.78
CA GLN A 129 0.36 -13.61 -1.99
C GLN A 129 1.31 -12.77 -1.15
N ALA A 130 1.87 -11.69 -1.70
CA ALA A 130 2.74 -10.78 -0.98
C ALA A 130 2.03 -10.13 0.21
N TRP A 131 0.80 -9.64 0.01
CA TRP A 131 0.00 -9.09 1.11
C TRP A 131 -0.37 -10.16 2.15
N CYS A 132 -0.81 -11.35 1.73
CA CYS A 132 -1.15 -12.45 2.63
C CYS A 132 0.05 -12.94 3.46
N ASN A 133 1.25 -12.94 2.88
CA ASN A 133 2.47 -13.28 3.61
C ASN A 133 2.86 -12.17 4.59
N PHE A 134 2.72 -10.90 4.18
CA PHE A 134 2.91 -9.76 5.07
C PHE A 134 1.92 -9.75 6.25
N ALA A 135 0.65 -10.04 5.99
CA ALA A 135 -0.42 -10.06 6.98
C ALA A 135 -0.19 -11.07 8.12
N LYS A 136 0.62 -12.11 7.88
CA LYS A 136 1.02 -13.09 8.91
C LYS A 136 2.11 -12.58 9.84
N GLN A 137 2.79 -11.48 9.49
CA GLN A 137 3.93 -10.94 10.23
C GLN A 137 3.52 -9.79 11.15
N VAL A 138 2.73 -10.10 12.18
CA VAL A 138 2.15 -9.11 13.11
C VAL A 138 3.21 -8.20 13.74
N ASP A 139 4.33 -8.75 14.22
CA ASP A 139 5.38 -7.95 14.86
C ASP A 139 6.11 -7.03 13.87
N THR A 140 6.33 -7.51 12.64
CA THR A 140 6.89 -6.69 11.55
C THR A 140 5.96 -5.52 11.22
N ILE A 141 4.64 -5.76 11.14
CA ILE A 141 3.64 -4.71 10.90
C ILE A 141 3.76 -3.63 11.97
N LYS A 142 3.75 -4.02 13.25
CA LYS A 142 3.87 -3.08 14.37
C LYS A 142 5.18 -2.30 14.31
N SER A 143 6.30 -2.99 14.06
CA SER A 143 7.63 -2.37 14.00
C SER A 143 7.74 -1.35 12.86
N LEU A 144 7.27 -1.66 11.65
CA LEU A 144 7.36 -0.76 10.50
C LEU A 144 6.47 0.48 10.66
N THR A 145 5.33 0.30 11.32
CA THR A 145 4.28 1.32 11.39
C THR A 145 4.28 2.10 12.69
N ALA A 146 5.16 1.75 13.63
CA ALA A 146 5.30 2.42 14.90
C ALA A 146 5.58 3.92 14.72
N ARG A 147 4.69 4.74 15.28
CA ARG A 147 4.84 6.19 15.39
C ARG A 147 4.34 6.63 16.75
N LYS A 148 5.06 7.54 17.41
CA LYS A 148 4.68 8.04 18.75
C LYS A 148 3.25 8.60 18.81
N TRP A 149 2.77 9.18 17.71
CA TRP A 149 1.43 9.75 17.61
C TRP A 149 0.35 8.72 17.21
N ALA A 150 0.74 7.56 16.67
CA ALA A 150 -0.19 6.55 16.15
C ALA A 150 -0.40 5.38 17.12
N ILE A 151 0.47 5.24 18.12
CA ILE A 151 0.35 4.27 19.20
C ILE A 151 -0.37 4.98 20.35
N LEU A 152 -1.62 4.60 20.56
CA LEU A 152 -2.45 5.01 21.70
C LEU A 152 -2.38 3.96 22.82
#